data_AF-A0A962WLY1-F1
#
_entry.id   AF-A0A962WLY1-F1
#
_cell.length_a   1.000
_cell.length_b   1.000
_cell.length_c   1.000
_cell.angle_alpha   90.00
_cell.angle_beta   90.00
_cell.angle_gamma   90.00
#
_symmetry.space_group_name_H-M   'P 1'
#
loop_
_entity.id
_entity.type
_entity.pdbx_description
1 polymer ?
#
loop_
_entity_poly.entity_id
_entity_poly.type
_entity_poly.pdbx_seq_one_letter_code
_entity_poly.pdbx_strand_id
1 'polypeptide(L)'
;NGGGFDLPVLHYRALIHGIESPTYWDTGQHDSQFRFNNYLSRFHQRHTDLMDVLSGYQPRASASLEEMALLCGFPGKLGMSGARVWEAYQAGEIESIRNYCETDALNTYLLYLRFERIRGHLDPSGYEREIERLRAHLRQDGRAHMQAFLEAWPQPVNGA
;
A
#
# COMPACT_ATOMS: atom_id res chain seq x y z
N ASN A 1 5.71 -4.53 0.33
CA ASN A 1 6.15 -5.73 1.07
C ASN A 1 5.00 -6.72 1.30
N GLY A 2 3.98 -6.72 0.42
CA GLY A 2 2.87 -7.65 0.52
C GLY A 2 3.32 -9.10 0.41
N GLY A 3 4.24 -9.39 -0.51
CA GLY A 3 4.75 -10.75 -0.73
C GLY A 3 5.72 -11.24 0.36
N GLY A 4 6.52 -10.34 0.93
CA GLY A 4 7.54 -10.67 1.93
C GLY A 4 7.03 -10.74 3.37
N PHE A 5 5.86 -10.16 3.67
CA PHE A 5 5.31 -10.11 5.02
C PHE A 5 3.80 -10.36 5.09
N ASP A 6 2.99 -9.50 4.47
CA ASP A 6 1.54 -9.49 4.69
C ASP A 6 0.85 -10.79 4.24
N LEU A 7 1.14 -11.26 3.02
CA LEU A 7 0.57 -12.49 2.48
C LEU A 7 0.98 -13.74 3.28
N PRO A 8 2.28 -13.96 3.60
CA PRO A 8 2.67 -15.06 4.50
C PRO A 8 1.92 -15.06 5.84
N VAL A 9 1.77 -13.90 6.48
CA VAL A 9 1.01 -13.79 7.74
C VAL A 9 -0.44 -14.23 7.56
N LEU A 10 -1.11 -13.78 6.49
CA LEU A 10 -2.48 -14.20 6.17
C LEU A 10 -2.58 -15.69 5.88
N HIS A 11 -1.61 -16.28 5.15
CA HIS A 11 -1.60 -17.72 4.86
C HIS A 11 -1.52 -18.55 6.13
N TYR A 12 -0.59 -18.24 7.03
CA TYR A 12 -0.44 -18.98 8.28
C TYR A 12 -1.66 -18.81 9.19
N ARG A 13 -2.26 -17.62 9.24
CA ARG A 13 -3.50 -17.41 10.00
C ARG A 13 -4.67 -18.18 9.42
N ALA A 14 -4.82 -18.20 8.09
CA ALA A 14 -5.85 -19.00 7.43
C ALA A 14 -5.69 -20.50 7.74
N LEU A 15 -4.45 -21.02 7.73
CA LEU A 15 -4.15 -22.40 8.11
C LEU A 15 -4.54 -22.72 9.56
N ILE A 16 -4.16 -21.85 10.51
CA ILE A 16 -4.49 -22.02 11.94
C ILE A 16 -6.00 -22.04 12.18
N HIS A 17 -6.74 -21.22 11.43
CA HIS A 17 -8.18 -21.04 11.62
C HIS A 17 -9.04 -21.88 10.65
N GLY A 18 -8.44 -22.69 9.79
CA GLY A 18 -9.17 -23.51 8.82
C GLY A 18 -9.98 -22.70 7.80
N ILE A 19 -9.52 -21.49 7.44
CA ILE A 19 -10.21 -20.62 6.49
C ILE A 19 -9.86 -21.03 5.06
N GLU A 20 -10.87 -21.44 4.31
CA GLU A 20 -10.73 -21.80 2.89
C GLU A 20 -10.71 -20.56 1.99
N SER A 21 -9.90 -20.62 0.93
CA SER A 21 -9.92 -19.61 -0.14
C SER A 21 -9.53 -20.23 -1.50
N PRO A 22 -10.38 -21.10 -2.08
CA PRO A 22 -10.02 -21.89 -3.27
C PRO A 22 -9.59 -21.02 -4.47
N THR A 23 -10.30 -19.92 -4.73
CA THR A 23 -9.98 -18.98 -5.82
C THR A 23 -8.65 -18.26 -5.62
N TYR A 24 -8.26 -17.97 -4.37
CA TYR A 24 -6.97 -17.35 -4.08
C TYR A 24 -5.81 -18.28 -4.44
N TRP A 25 -5.97 -19.58 -4.18
CA TRP A 25 -4.97 -20.61 -4.43
C TRP A 25 -5.03 -21.22 -5.84
N ASP A 26 -6.03 -20.85 -6.66
CA ASP A 26 -6.11 -21.34 -8.02
C ASP A 26 -4.98 -20.76 -8.86
N THR A 27 -4.18 -21.64 -9.44
CA THR A 27 -3.06 -21.31 -10.33
C THR A 27 -3.34 -21.75 -11.76
N GLY A 28 -4.61 -22.02 -12.09
CA GLY A 28 -5.03 -22.49 -13.40
C GLY A 28 -5.59 -23.90 -13.42
N GLN A 29 -5.81 -24.52 -12.25
CA GLN A 29 -6.32 -25.88 -12.14
C GLN A 29 -7.83 -25.93 -12.34
N HIS A 30 -8.56 -24.96 -11.80
CA HIS A 30 -10.01 -24.89 -11.92
C HIS A 30 -10.43 -23.87 -12.99
N ASP A 31 -9.81 -22.69 -12.98
CA ASP A 31 -9.97 -21.66 -14.02
C ASP A 31 -8.65 -21.40 -14.76
N SER A 32 -8.60 -21.81 -16.02
CA SER A 32 -7.45 -21.61 -16.91
C SER A 32 -6.95 -20.16 -17.01
N GLN A 33 -7.79 -19.15 -16.76
CA GLN A 33 -7.37 -17.74 -16.76
C GLN A 33 -6.34 -17.44 -15.66
N PHE A 34 -6.38 -18.18 -14.55
CA PHE A 34 -5.46 -18.03 -13.43
C PHE A 34 -4.04 -18.55 -13.74
N ARG A 35 -3.83 -19.25 -14.86
CA ARG A 35 -2.47 -19.63 -15.31
C ARG A 35 -1.56 -18.42 -15.52
N PHE A 36 -2.13 -17.30 -15.96
CA PHE A 36 -1.40 -16.08 -16.33
C PHE A 36 -1.83 -14.84 -15.51
N ASN A 37 -2.77 -14.99 -14.57
CA ASN A 37 -3.27 -13.89 -13.76
C ASN A 37 -3.85 -14.31 -12.39
N ASN A 38 -3.10 -15.11 -11.63
CA ASN A 38 -3.44 -15.51 -10.25
C ASN A 38 -2.88 -14.55 -9.18
N TYR A 39 -3.26 -14.77 -7.92
CA TYR A 39 -2.85 -13.97 -6.76
C TYR A 39 -1.46 -14.29 -6.20
N LEU A 40 -0.89 -15.47 -6.51
CA LEU A 40 0.32 -15.98 -5.87
C LEU A 40 1.59 -15.65 -6.63
N SER A 41 1.52 -15.64 -7.96
CA SER A 41 2.66 -15.33 -8.82
C SER A 41 2.99 -13.85 -8.71
N ARG A 42 4.21 -13.56 -8.24
CA ARG A 42 4.76 -12.20 -8.15
C ARG A 42 4.90 -11.48 -9.49
N PHE A 43 4.82 -12.21 -10.61
CA PHE A 43 4.91 -11.66 -11.96
C PHE A 43 3.55 -11.34 -12.57
N HIS A 44 2.46 -11.68 -11.89
CA HIS A 44 1.10 -11.33 -12.29
C HIS A 44 0.65 -10.06 -11.56
N GLN A 45 -0.43 -9.44 -12.05
CA GLN A 45 -0.85 -8.11 -11.57
C GLN A 45 -2.04 -8.15 -10.62
N ARG A 46 -2.73 -9.31 -10.50
CA ARG A 46 -3.87 -9.48 -9.60
C ARG A 46 -3.53 -9.18 -8.14
N HIS A 47 -2.30 -9.50 -7.73
CA HIS A 47 -1.65 -8.89 -6.56
C HIS A 47 -0.35 -8.23 -7.04
N THR A 48 -0.24 -6.92 -6.85
CA THR A 48 0.95 -6.16 -7.24
C THR A 48 1.66 -5.66 -5.99
N ASP A 49 2.80 -6.28 -5.64
CA ASP A 49 3.69 -5.74 -4.61
C ASP A 49 4.60 -4.68 -5.23
N LEU A 50 4.28 -3.40 -5.00
CA LEU A 50 5.03 -2.27 -5.56
C LEU A 50 6.51 -2.31 -5.20
N MET A 51 6.85 -2.71 -3.98
CA MET A 51 8.25 -2.78 -3.54
C MET A 51 9.03 -3.80 -4.37
N ASP A 52 8.38 -4.91 -4.73
CA ASP A 52 8.99 -5.98 -5.49
C ASP A 52 9.15 -5.61 -6.97
N VAL A 53 8.09 -5.04 -7.55
CA VAL A 53 8.08 -4.61 -8.95
C VAL A 53 9.07 -3.47 -9.18
N LEU A 54 9.08 -2.45 -8.31
CA LEU A 54 9.97 -1.29 -8.44
C LEU A 54 11.44 -1.62 -8.14
N SER A 55 11.71 -2.59 -7.27
CA SER A 55 13.08 -3.08 -7.04
C SER A 55 13.59 -4.01 -8.15
N GLY A 56 12.78 -4.27 -9.19
CA GLY A 56 13.12 -5.20 -10.26
C GLY A 56 13.36 -6.61 -9.73
N TYR A 57 12.61 -7.00 -8.70
CA TYR A 57 12.71 -8.30 -8.03
C TYR A 57 14.06 -8.57 -7.34
N GLN A 58 14.85 -7.52 -7.09
CA GLN A 58 16.18 -7.62 -6.47
C GLN A 58 16.10 -7.21 -5.00
N PRO A 59 16.31 -8.15 -4.04
CA PRO A 59 16.16 -7.84 -2.62
C PRO A 59 17.07 -6.72 -2.10
N ARG A 60 18.24 -6.52 -2.74
CA ARG A 60 19.19 -5.46 -2.36
C ARG A 60 18.79 -4.06 -2.86
N ALA A 61 17.81 -3.98 -3.76
CA ALA A 61 17.33 -2.74 -4.36
C ALA A 61 15.98 -2.29 -3.77
N SER A 62 15.46 -2.96 -2.74
CA SER A 62 14.24 -2.54 -2.06
C SER A 62 14.47 -1.23 -1.31
N ALA A 63 13.59 -0.25 -1.52
CA ALA A 63 13.53 0.97 -0.73
C ALA A 63 12.36 0.91 0.26
N SER A 64 12.47 1.64 1.38
CA SER A 64 11.36 1.69 2.34
C SER A 64 10.18 2.50 1.80
N LEU A 65 8.98 2.18 2.30
CA LEU A 65 7.76 2.95 1.99
C LEU A 65 7.94 4.44 2.35
N GLU A 66 8.57 4.70 3.49
CA GLU A 66 8.83 6.05 4.00
C GLU A 66 9.67 6.88 3.03
N GLU A 67 10.86 6.37 2.68
CA GLU A 67 11.80 7.08 1.82
C GLU A 67 11.18 7.36 0.45
N MET A 68 10.50 6.36 -0.14
CA MET A 68 9.87 6.55 -1.44
C MET A 68 8.70 7.53 -1.39
N ALA A 69 7.89 7.50 -0.33
CA ALA A 69 6.80 8.44 -0.15
C ALA A 69 7.33 9.87 -0.06
N LEU A 70 8.31 10.12 0.79
CA LEU A 70 8.92 11.44 0.98
C LEU A 70 9.60 11.94 -0.31
N LEU A 71 10.38 11.09 -1.00
CA LEU A 71 11.02 11.44 -2.28
C LEU A 71 10.01 11.77 -3.37
N CYS A 72 8.81 11.18 -3.33
CA CYS A 72 7.71 11.48 -4.25
C CYS A 72 6.87 12.71 -3.84
N GLY A 73 7.22 13.38 -2.73
CA GLY A 73 6.47 14.51 -2.18
C GLY A 73 5.16 14.11 -1.48
N PHE A 74 5.07 12.89 -0.97
CA PHE A 74 3.95 12.43 -0.16
C PHE A 74 4.29 12.54 1.34
N PRO A 75 3.28 12.50 2.24
CA PRO A 75 3.49 12.77 3.66
C PRO A 75 4.48 11.88 4.40
N GLY A 76 4.64 10.63 3.96
CA GLY A 76 5.34 9.62 4.76
C GLY A 76 4.54 9.24 6.02
N LYS A 77 5.21 8.62 6.97
CA LYS A 77 4.63 8.13 8.23
C LYS A 77 4.48 9.28 9.22
N LEU A 78 3.28 9.41 9.78
CA LEU A 78 3.01 10.38 10.81
C LEU A 78 2.94 9.69 12.19
N GLY A 79 3.98 9.88 12.99
CA GLY A 79 3.98 9.61 14.43
C GLY A 79 4.54 8.26 14.90
N MET A 80 4.17 7.15 14.26
CA MET A 80 4.56 5.79 14.73
C MET A 80 5.47 5.05 13.75
N SER A 81 6.41 4.28 14.29
CA SER A 81 7.21 3.29 13.56
C SER A 81 6.71 1.88 13.85
N GLY A 82 6.75 0.99 12.85
CA GLY A 82 6.32 -0.41 12.98
C GLY A 82 6.99 -1.17 14.13
N ALA A 83 8.21 -0.79 14.53
CA ALA A 83 8.92 -1.39 15.66
C ALA A 83 8.19 -1.23 17.01
N ARG A 84 7.32 -0.21 17.14
CA ARG A 84 6.59 0.10 18.37
C ARG A 84 5.19 -0.51 18.44
N VAL A 85 4.73 -1.19 17.39
CA VAL A 85 3.35 -1.70 17.31
C VAL A 85 3.04 -2.68 18.44
N TRP A 86 3.98 -3.55 18.80
CA TRP A 86 3.78 -4.51 19.89
C TRP A 86 3.65 -3.81 21.26
N GLU A 87 4.55 -2.87 21.56
CA GLU A 87 4.51 -2.10 22.81
C GLU A 87 3.21 -1.29 22.92
N ALA A 88 2.82 -0.60 21.84
CA ALA A 88 1.57 0.15 21.77
C ALA A 88 0.35 -0.77 21.98
N TYR A 89 0.38 -1.98 21.44
CA TYR A 89 -0.69 -2.95 21.62
C TYR A 89 -0.81 -3.38 23.09
N GLN A 90 0.32 -3.69 23.73
CA GLN A 90 0.34 -4.04 25.15
C GLN A 90 -0.13 -2.90 26.05
N ALA A 91 0.12 -1.65 25.64
CA ALA A 91 -0.36 -0.45 26.32
C ALA A 91 -1.84 -0.12 26.04
N GLY A 92 -2.52 -0.88 25.17
CA GLY A 92 -3.92 -0.65 24.79
C GLY A 92 -4.13 0.51 23.80
N GLU A 93 -3.06 1.01 23.16
CA GLU A 93 -3.08 2.12 22.20
C GLU A 93 -3.56 1.70 20.81
N ILE A 94 -4.69 1.00 20.74
CA ILE A 94 -5.22 0.41 19.49
C ILE A 94 -5.54 1.48 18.45
N GLU A 95 -6.05 2.63 18.87
CA GLU A 95 -6.36 3.75 17.96
C GLU A 95 -5.09 4.27 17.27
N SER A 96 -3.99 4.40 18.01
CA SER A 96 -2.70 4.84 17.46
C SER A 96 -2.18 3.88 16.40
N ILE A 97 -2.28 2.57 16.65
CA ILE A 97 -1.91 1.53 15.68
C ILE A 97 -2.78 1.61 14.43
N ARG A 98 -4.10 1.80 14.59
CA ARG A 98 -5.02 1.95 13.44
C ARG A 98 -4.68 3.17 12.60
N ASN A 99 -4.51 4.33 13.24
CA ASN A 99 -4.16 5.58 12.57
C ASN A 99 -2.85 5.40 11.78
N TYR A 100 -1.85 4.75 12.37
CA TYR A 100 -0.60 4.40 11.70
C TYR A 100 -0.82 3.52 10.45
N CYS A 101 -1.55 2.40 10.59
CA CYS A 101 -1.84 1.51 9.48
C CYS A 101 -2.60 2.21 8.34
N GLU A 102 -3.53 3.11 8.66
CA GLU A 102 -4.25 3.90 7.66
C GLU A 102 -3.30 4.84 6.90
N THR A 103 -2.34 5.49 7.58
CA THR A 103 -1.33 6.32 6.89
C THR A 103 -0.40 5.51 5.99
N ASP A 104 -0.01 4.28 6.38
CA ASP A 104 0.79 3.38 5.53
C ASP A 104 0.00 2.95 4.28
N ALA A 105 -1.30 2.67 4.43
CA ALA A 105 -2.17 2.36 3.30
C ALA A 105 -2.33 3.54 2.34
N LEU A 106 -2.47 4.76 2.86
CA LEU A 106 -2.54 5.98 2.06
C LEU A 106 -1.25 6.23 1.27
N ASN A 107 -0.08 6.16 1.91
CA ASN A 107 1.20 6.30 1.22
C ASN A 107 1.39 5.22 0.15
N THR A 108 0.99 3.97 0.44
CA THR A 108 1.04 2.87 -0.53
C THR A 108 0.14 3.16 -1.74
N TYR A 109 -1.07 3.67 -1.52
CA TYR A 109 -1.98 4.05 -2.59
C TYR A 109 -1.45 5.23 -3.43
N LEU A 110 -0.82 6.22 -2.81
CA LEU A 110 -0.20 7.34 -3.52
C LEU A 110 0.97 6.90 -4.41
N LEU A 111 1.82 6.01 -3.90
CA LEU A 111 2.86 5.39 -4.72
C LEU A 111 2.26 4.52 -5.84
N TYR A 112 1.15 3.84 -5.58
CA TYR A 112 0.41 3.11 -6.62
C TYR A 112 -0.06 4.06 -7.73
N LEU A 113 -0.69 5.19 -7.41
CA LEU A 113 -1.10 6.18 -8.41
C LEU A 113 0.10 6.73 -9.20
N ARG A 114 1.23 6.98 -8.53
CA ARG A 114 2.47 7.40 -9.20
C ARG A 114 2.98 6.32 -10.14
N PHE A 115 2.90 5.06 -9.72
CA PHE A 115 3.27 3.90 -10.51
C PHE A 115 2.38 3.73 -11.76
N GLU A 116 1.06 3.90 -11.62
CA GLU A 116 0.13 3.91 -12.75
C GLU A 116 0.45 5.04 -13.74
N ARG A 117 0.86 6.21 -13.25
CA ARG A 117 1.29 7.33 -14.09
C ARG A 117 2.55 7.00 -14.89
N ILE A 118 3.61 6.48 -14.26
CA ILE A 118 4.86 6.20 -14.99
C ILE A 118 4.71 5.05 -16.00
N ARG A 119 3.71 4.17 -15.83
CA ARG A 119 3.38 3.10 -16.77
C ARG A 119 2.37 3.52 -17.84
N GLY A 120 1.87 4.76 -17.80
CA GLY A 120 0.96 5.32 -18.80
C GLY A 120 -0.51 4.89 -18.67
N HIS A 121 -0.89 4.22 -17.57
CA HIS A 121 -2.30 3.92 -17.30
C HIS A 121 -3.08 5.15 -16.84
N LEU A 122 -2.41 6.07 -16.15
CA LEU A 122 -2.91 7.40 -15.85
C LEU A 122 -2.13 8.44 -16.64
N ASP A 123 -2.83 9.21 -17.46
CA ASP A 123 -2.28 10.43 -18.04
C ASP A 123 -2.10 11.51 -16.94
N PRO A 124 -1.40 12.64 -17.23
CA PRO A 124 -1.21 13.69 -16.23
C PRO A 124 -2.53 14.17 -15.60
N SER A 125 -3.57 14.33 -16.43
CA SER A 125 -4.88 14.80 -15.98
C SER A 125 -5.59 13.78 -15.09
N GLY A 126 -5.53 12.48 -15.43
CA GLY A 126 -6.11 11.39 -14.65
C GLY A 126 -5.43 11.20 -13.32
N TYR A 127 -4.10 11.29 -13.30
CA TYR A 127 -3.35 11.29 -12.06
C TYR A 127 -3.78 12.43 -11.12
N GLU A 128 -3.88 13.66 -11.64
CA GLU A 128 -4.32 14.82 -10.84
C GLU A 128 -5.75 14.66 -10.31
N ARG A 129 -6.66 14.12 -11.13
CA ARG A 129 -8.04 13.81 -10.69
C ARG A 129 -8.07 12.82 -9.54
N GLU A 130 -7.31 11.72 -9.59
CA GLU A 130 -7.30 10.73 -8.51
C GLU A 130 -6.65 11.29 -7.23
N ILE A 131 -5.62 12.12 -7.36
CA ILE A 131 -4.99 12.80 -6.21
C ILE A 131 -6.00 13.74 -5.54
N GLU A 132 -6.71 14.57 -6.30
CA GLU A 132 -7.70 15.48 -5.72
C GLU A 132 -8.91 14.72 -5.16
N ARG A 133 -9.34 13.63 -5.80
CA ARG A 133 -10.39 12.76 -5.27
C ARG A 133 -10.00 12.21 -3.89
N LEU A 134 -8.76 11.74 -3.72
CA LEU A 134 -8.29 11.29 -2.41
C LEU A 134 -8.26 12.44 -1.39
N ARG A 135 -7.71 13.60 -1.79
CA ARG A 135 -7.68 14.78 -0.90
C ARG A 135 -9.09 15.18 -0.45
N ALA A 136 -10.05 15.23 -1.36
CA ALA A 136 -11.45 15.53 -1.05
C ALA A 136 -12.06 14.49 -0.09
N HIS A 137 -11.80 13.20 -0.31
CA HIS A 137 -12.25 12.14 0.57
C HIS A 137 -11.70 12.29 2.00
N LEU A 138 -10.39 12.55 2.14
CA LEU A 138 -9.76 12.75 3.44
C LEU A 138 -10.28 14.01 4.15
N ARG A 139 -10.55 15.10 3.41
CA ARG A 139 -11.15 16.32 3.98
C ARG A 139 -12.55 16.04 4.53
N GLN A 140 -13.32 15.19 3.84
CA GLN A 140 -14.66 14.79 4.25
C GLN A 140 -14.65 13.83 5.45
N ASP A 141 -13.68 12.91 5.53
CA ASP A 141 -13.52 11.98 6.65
C ASP A 141 -13.37 12.74 7.98
N GLY A 142 -12.54 13.79 8.01
CA GLY A 142 -12.49 14.75 9.10
C GLY A 142 -11.78 14.28 10.37
N ARG A 143 -11.37 13.00 10.49
CA ARG A 143 -10.61 12.51 11.65
C ARG A 143 -9.27 13.23 11.77
N ALA A 144 -8.82 13.44 13.01
CA ALA A 144 -7.65 14.27 13.31
C ALA A 144 -6.36 13.81 12.58
N HIS A 145 -6.11 12.50 12.53
CA HIS A 145 -4.92 11.97 11.83
C HIS A 145 -5.02 12.10 10.30
N MET A 146 -6.23 12.14 9.74
CA MET A 146 -6.43 12.40 8.30
C MET A 146 -6.20 13.86 7.95
N GLN A 147 -6.60 14.78 8.83
CA GLN A 147 -6.25 16.19 8.69
C GLN A 147 -4.75 16.41 8.82
N ALA A 148 -4.10 15.79 9.82
CA ALA A 148 -2.64 15.82 9.95
C ALA A 148 -1.94 15.27 8.70
N PHE A 149 -2.48 14.20 8.10
CA PHE A 149 -1.98 13.66 6.83
C PHE A 149 -2.10 14.67 5.68
N LEU A 150 -3.24 15.36 5.56
CA LEU A 150 -3.45 16.39 4.54
C LEU A 150 -2.55 17.62 4.73
N GLU A 151 -2.33 18.04 5.98
CA GLU A 151 -1.46 19.16 6.33
C GLU A 151 0.01 18.86 6.00
N ALA A 152 0.45 17.63 6.28
CA ALA A 152 1.78 17.16 5.93
C ALA A 152 1.96 16.88 4.43
N TRP A 153 0.89 16.89 3.63
CA TRP A 153 0.95 16.59 2.21
C TRP A 153 1.17 17.85 1.37
N PRO A 154 2.42 18.14 0.95
CA PRO A 154 2.72 19.36 0.20
C PRO A 154 1.84 19.46 -1.05
N GLN A 155 1.35 20.67 -1.31
CA GLN A 155 0.71 20.98 -2.58
C GLN A 155 1.72 20.76 -3.70
N PRO A 156 1.33 20.20 -4.86
CA PRO A 156 2.25 20.05 -5.97
C PRO A 156 2.87 21.42 -6.29
N VAL A 157 4.19 21.50 -6.21
CA VAL A 157 4.91 22.65 -6.76
C VAL A 157 4.69 22.59 -8.25
N ASN A 158 3.94 23.55 -8.79
CA ASN A 158 3.77 23.70 -10.23
C ASN A 158 5.16 23.85 -10.87
N GLY A 159 5.60 22.84 -11.62
CA GLY A 159 6.73 22.91 -12.53
C GLY A 159 8.08 22.45 -11.96
N ALA A 160 8.50 21.27 -12.42
CA ALA A 160 9.88 21.00 -12.83
C ALA A 160 9.82 20.20 -14.14
#